data_AF-A0AA35W419-F1
#
_entry.id   AF-A0AA35W419-F1
#
_cell.length_a   1.000
_cell.length_b   1.000
_cell.length_c   1.000
_cell.angle_alpha   90.00
_cell.angle_beta   90.00
_cell.angle_gamma   90.00
#
_symmetry.space_group_name_H-M   'P 1'
#
loop_
_entity.id
_entity.type
_entity.pdbx_description
1 polymer ?
#
loop_
_entity_poly.entity_id
_entity_poly.type
_entity_poly.pdbx_seq_one_letter_code
_entity_poly.pdbx_strand_id
1 'polypeptide(L)'
;MLENTRFHPGEEGNDAEFARELASLATLYVNDAFGAAHRAHASTEGVARFLPSVAGLLMERELRFLGSALDAPRRPFAAILGGAKVSEKIRVLENLAGKVELLLIGGGMAGTFIKALGHSVGDSLVEDDRVSFARVLIERSRQGEVKLMLPDDVVVADEFAEDANKLTVAVDSIASGFMIMDIGPNTGRRYSEALRNCKTVMWNGPMGVFEWEAYSQGTRTIAETLASLDDATTVLGAVPRQRRFRRWTCRTR
;
A
#
# COMPACT_ATOMS: atom_id res chain seq x y z
N MET A 1 2.46 -18.50 -28.09
CA MET A 1 2.90 -18.25 -26.70
C MET A 1 4.34 -18.70 -26.63
N LEU A 2 5.25 -17.82 -26.20
CA LEU A 2 6.66 -18.17 -25.98
C LEU A 2 6.83 -18.86 -24.63
N GLU A 3 8.01 -19.41 -24.38
CA GLU A 3 8.41 -19.95 -23.08
C GLU A 3 8.51 -18.83 -22.03
N ASN A 4 8.51 -19.21 -20.74
CA ASN A 4 8.66 -18.27 -19.63
C ASN A 4 9.94 -17.44 -19.73
N THR A 5 9.83 -16.11 -19.84
CA THR A 5 10.97 -15.19 -19.96
C THR A 5 11.94 -15.26 -18.78
N ARG A 6 11.45 -15.67 -17.59
CA ARG A 6 12.29 -15.86 -16.39
C ARG A 6 13.26 -17.03 -16.48
N PHE A 7 13.13 -17.91 -17.48
CA PHE A 7 14.14 -18.93 -17.75
C PHE A 7 15.39 -18.37 -18.43
N HIS A 8 15.29 -17.17 -19.03
CA HIS A 8 16.46 -16.49 -19.56
C HIS A 8 17.20 -15.74 -18.43
N PRO A 9 18.49 -15.98 -18.19
CA PRO A 9 19.24 -15.37 -17.09
C PRO A 9 19.33 -13.84 -17.21
N GLY A 10 19.23 -13.31 -18.44
CA GLY A 10 19.27 -11.87 -18.71
C GLY A 10 17.95 -11.12 -18.44
N GLU A 11 16.86 -11.80 -18.12
CA GLU A 11 15.54 -11.15 -17.98
C GLU A 11 15.50 -10.14 -16.82
N GLU A 12 15.83 -10.56 -15.60
CA GLU A 12 15.77 -9.68 -14.41
C GLU A 12 16.88 -8.62 -14.39
N GLY A 13 18.01 -8.92 -15.05
CA GLY A 13 19.13 -7.99 -15.21
C GLY A 13 18.92 -6.93 -16.30
N ASN A 14 17.78 -6.96 -17.00
CA ASN A 14 17.51 -6.11 -18.17
C ASN A 14 18.61 -6.17 -19.23
N ASP A 15 19.06 -7.39 -19.53
CA ASP A 15 20.15 -7.61 -20.46
C ASP A 15 19.82 -7.08 -21.85
N ALA A 16 20.72 -6.27 -22.40
CA ALA A 16 20.50 -5.57 -23.67
C ALA A 16 20.54 -6.51 -24.87
N GLU A 17 21.29 -7.61 -24.81
CA GLU A 17 21.34 -8.60 -25.89
C GLU A 17 20.03 -9.36 -25.93
N PHE A 18 19.55 -9.86 -24.78
CA PHE A 18 18.26 -10.54 -24.69
C PHE A 18 17.09 -9.62 -25.08
N ALA A 19 17.09 -8.35 -24.66
CA ALA A 19 16.10 -7.38 -25.08
C ALA A 19 16.09 -7.16 -26.61
N ARG A 20 17.27 -7.19 -27.25
CA ARG A 20 17.41 -7.11 -28.70
C ARG A 20 16.94 -8.38 -29.40
N GLU A 21 17.21 -9.55 -28.83
CA GLU A 21 16.66 -10.82 -29.31
C GLU A 21 15.13 -10.81 -29.28
N LEU A 22 14.53 -10.40 -28.15
CA LEU A 22 13.08 -10.24 -28.05
C LEU A 22 12.54 -9.24 -29.08
N ALA A 23 13.23 -8.11 -29.26
CA ALA A 23 12.85 -7.10 -30.25
C ALA A 23 12.92 -7.64 -31.69
N SER A 24 13.86 -8.55 -31.99
CA SER A 24 13.99 -9.14 -33.33
C SER A 24 12.79 -9.99 -33.76
N LEU A 25 11.95 -10.41 -32.80
CA LEU A 25 10.76 -11.23 -33.05
C LEU A 25 9.54 -10.41 -33.51
N ALA A 26 9.61 -9.08 -33.45
CA ALA A 26 8.47 -8.21 -33.69
C ALA A 26 8.87 -6.86 -34.30
N THR A 27 7.87 -6.11 -34.77
CA THR A 27 8.04 -4.73 -35.28
C THR A 27 7.38 -3.68 -34.38
N LEU A 28 6.59 -4.13 -33.40
CA LEU A 28 5.85 -3.32 -32.44
C LEU A 28 5.84 -4.05 -31.10
N TYR A 29 6.07 -3.32 -30.02
CA TYR A 29 5.92 -3.84 -28.66
C TYR A 29 4.63 -3.30 -28.03
N VAL A 30 3.81 -4.21 -27.49
CA VAL A 30 2.59 -3.87 -26.75
C VAL A 30 2.77 -4.35 -25.32
N ASN A 31 2.89 -3.40 -24.38
CA ASN A 31 2.93 -3.76 -22.96
C ASN A 31 1.51 -3.78 -22.39
N ASP A 32 0.98 -4.99 -22.17
CA ASP A 32 -0.32 -5.20 -21.54
C ASP A 32 -0.20 -5.79 -20.11
N ALA A 33 1.00 -5.71 -19.52
CA ALA A 33 1.34 -6.34 -18.25
C ALA A 33 1.67 -5.30 -17.15
N PHE A 34 0.67 -4.51 -16.73
CA PHE A 34 0.84 -3.46 -15.69
C PHE A 34 1.56 -3.96 -14.44
N GLY A 35 1.22 -5.15 -13.95
CA GLY A 35 1.82 -5.75 -12.76
C GLY A 35 3.33 -6.01 -12.88
N ALA A 36 3.88 -6.13 -14.09
CA ALA A 36 5.31 -6.31 -14.33
C ALA A 36 6.04 -4.99 -14.67
N ALA A 37 5.30 -3.94 -15.06
CA ALA A 37 5.87 -2.68 -15.56
C ALA A 37 6.64 -1.86 -14.51
N HIS A 38 6.50 -2.19 -13.22
CA HIS A 38 7.27 -1.55 -12.14
C HIS A 38 8.73 -2.02 -12.06
N ARG A 39 9.12 -3.05 -12.83
CA ARG A 39 10.49 -3.58 -12.89
C ARG A 39 11.07 -3.33 -14.28
N ALA A 40 12.30 -2.83 -14.30
CA ALA A 40 13.07 -2.70 -15.53
C ALA A 40 13.68 -4.06 -15.87
N HIS A 41 12.98 -4.86 -16.67
CA HIS A 41 13.43 -6.16 -17.17
C HIS A 41 13.52 -6.13 -18.69
N ALA A 42 14.21 -7.11 -19.28
CA ALA A 42 14.38 -7.19 -20.73
C ALA A 42 13.03 -7.26 -21.47
N SER A 43 12.08 -8.07 -20.98
CA SER A 43 10.75 -8.22 -21.59
C SER A 43 9.74 -7.08 -21.30
N THR A 44 10.05 -6.16 -20.40
CA THR A 44 9.15 -5.05 -20.00
C THR A 44 9.64 -3.69 -20.48
N GLU A 45 10.89 -3.35 -20.14
CA GLU A 45 11.49 -2.04 -20.37
C GLU A 45 12.56 -2.11 -21.44
N GLY A 46 13.41 -3.13 -21.43
CA GLY A 46 14.53 -3.27 -22.37
C GLY A 46 14.06 -3.36 -23.82
N VAL A 47 13.12 -4.26 -24.12
CA VAL A 47 12.55 -4.46 -25.47
C VAL A 47 11.88 -3.17 -26.00
N ALA A 48 11.29 -2.37 -25.12
CA ALA A 48 10.60 -1.14 -25.48
C ALA A 48 11.55 -0.04 -25.99
N ARG A 49 12.85 -0.15 -25.71
CA ARG A 49 13.88 0.76 -26.24
C ARG A 49 14.19 0.51 -27.72
N PHE A 50 13.92 -0.69 -28.21
CA PHE A 50 14.29 -1.12 -29.56
C PHE A 50 13.11 -1.11 -30.54
N LEU A 51 11.88 -1.07 -30.04
CA LEU A 51 10.67 -1.09 -30.85
C LEU A 51 9.76 0.10 -30.54
N PRO A 52 8.99 0.60 -31.53
CA PRO A 52 7.82 1.41 -31.24
C PRO A 52 6.95 0.69 -30.20
N SER A 53 6.58 1.41 -29.15
CA SER A 53 6.00 0.80 -27.95
C SER A 53 4.69 1.48 -27.56
N VAL A 54 3.66 0.68 -27.29
CA VAL A 54 2.33 1.15 -26.90
C VAL A 54 1.80 0.38 -25.69
N ALA A 55 0.89 1.01 -24.95
CA ALA A 55 0.13 0.34 -23.91
C ALA A 55 -0.97 -0.54 -24.55
N GLY A 56 -1.10 -1.78 -24.06
CA GLY A 56 -2.28 -2.60 -24.35
C GLY A 56 -3.52 -2.11 -23.60
N LEU A 57 -4.66 -2.79 -23.79
CA LEU A 57 -5.95 -2.37 -23.22
C LEU A 57 -6.01 -2.47 -21.69
N LEU A 58 -5.39 -3.49 -21.09
CA LEU A 58 -5.31 -3.65 -19.64
C LEU A 58 -4.41 -2.58 -19.04
N MET A 59 -3.25 -2.34 -19.67
CA MET A 59 -2.34 -1.28 -19.27
C MET A 59 -3.01 0.09 -19.36
N GLU A 60 -3.63 0.40 -20.49
CA GLU A 60 -4.35 1.65 -20.73
C GLU A 60 -5.45 1.88 -19.69
N ARG A 61 -6.26 0.85 -19.42
CA ARG A 61 -7.33 0.96 -18.41
C ARG A 61 -6.76 1.27 -17.04
N GLU A 62 -5.67 0.60 -16.65
CA GLU A 62 -5.04 0.82 -15.35
C GLU A 62 -4.43 2.22 -15.25
N LEU A 63 -3.75 2.69 -16.30
CA LEU A 63 -3.15 4.03 -16.37
C LEU A 63 -4.23 5.13 -16.34
N ARG A 64 -5.32 5.00 -17.09
CA ARG A 64 -6.44 5.94 -17.07
C ARG A 64 -7.10 5.99 -15.68
N PHE A 65 -7.28 4.83 -15.05
CA PHE A 65 -7.89 4.74 -13.73
C PHE A 65 -7.00 5.38 -12.64
N LEU A 66 -5.71 5.05 -12.63
CA LEU A 66 -4.75 5.64 -11.68
C LEU A 66 -4.53 7.13 -11.91
N GLY A 67 -4.39 7.55 -13.17
CA GLY A 67 -4.22 8.96 -13.54
C GLY A 67 -5.42 9.81 -13.13
N SER A 68 -6.63 9.40 -13.53
CA SER A 68 -7.86 10.14 -13.20
C SER A 68 -8.10 10.25 -11.68
N ALA A 69 -7.80 9.18 -10.93
CA ALA A 69 -7.93 9.20 -9.48
C ALA A 69 -6.90 10.11 -8.76
N LEU A 70 -5.78 10.45 -9.40
CA LEU A 70 -4.71 11.26 -8.79
C LEU A 70 -4.65 12.71 -9.30
N ASP A 71 -5.13 12.98 -10.51
CA ASP A 71 -5.06 14.30 -11.13
C ASP A 71 -6.32 15.13 -10.85
N ALA A 72 -7.50 14.51 -10.82
CA ALA A 72 -8.77 15.16 -10.53
C ALA A 72 -9.71 14.25 -9.70
N PRO A 73 -9.33 13.88 -8.46
CA PRO A 73 -10.17 13.05 -7.60
C PRO A 73 -11.47 13.74 -7.22
N ARG A 74 -12.55 12.97 -7.08
CA ARG A 74 -13.75 13.43 -6.38
C ARG A 74 -13.42 13.62 -4.90
N ARG A 75 -13.69 14.81 -4.36
CA ARG A 75 -13.38 15.15 -2.97
C ARG A 75 -14.58 14.89 -2.04
N PRO A 76 -14.36 14.52 -0.76
CA PRO A 76 -13.06 14.35 -0.10
C PRO A 76 -12.26 13.14 -0.61
N PHE A 77 -10.96 13.32 -0.81
CA PHE A 77 -10.02 12.29 -1.22
C PHE A 77 -9.22 11.80 -0.01
N ALA A 78 -9.34 10.51 0.29
CA ALA A 78 -8.58 9.84 1.32
C ALA A 78 -7.48 8.94 0.74
N ALA A 79 -6.35 8.86 1.43
CA ALA A 79 -5.35 7.82 1.23
C ALA A 79 -5.18 6.99 2.51
N ILE A 80 -5.07 5.67 2.32
CA ILE A 80 -4.78 4.70 3.36
C ILE A 80 -3.45 4.06 3.01
N LEU A 81 -2.44 4.21 3.85
CA LEU A 81 -1.13 3.62 3.64
C LEU A 81 -0.76 2.70 4.79
N GLY A 82 -0.35 1.49 4.44
CA GLY A 82 0.16 0.52 5.40
C GLY A 82 1.32 -0.29 4.82
N GLY A 83 1.73 -1.32 5.55
CA GLY A 83 2.92 -2.11 5.26
C GLY A 83 3.95 -2.06 6.39
N ALA A 84 5.10 -2.69 6.16
CA ALA A 84 6.11 -2.88 7.20
C ALA A 84 7.03 -1.66 7.39
N LYS A 85 7.35 -0.92 6.32
CA LYS A 85 8.36 0.13 6.32
C LYS A 85 7.85 1.43 5.69
N VAL A 86 8.24 2.56 6.27
CA VAL A 86 7.99 3.90 5.74
C VAL A 86 8.82 4.16 4.47
N SER A 87 10.06 3.67 4.41
CA SER A 87 10.96 3.85 3.25
C SER A 87 10.35 3.35 1.93
N GLU A 88 9.62 2.24 1.97
CA GLU A 88 8.93 1.67 0.81
C GLU A 88 7.74 2.53 0.34
N LYS A 89 7.21 3.40 1.22
CA LYS A 89 6.02 4.22 0.98
C LYS A 89 6.32 5.71 0.88
N ILE A 90 7.56 6.14 1.05
CA ILE A 90 7.92 7.56 1.15
C ILE A 90 7.48 8.37 -0.08
N ARG A 91 7.76 7.85 -1.29
CA ARG A 91 7.36 8.53 -2.55
C ARG A 91 5.85 8.63 -2.69
N VAL A 92 5.12 7.62 -2.21
CA VAL A 92 3.66 7.62 -2.22
C VAL A 92 3.13 8.64 -1.21
N LEU A 93 3.71 8.69 -0.01
CA LEU A 93 3.38 9.68 1.01
C LEU A 93 3.61 11.11 0.52
N GLU A 94 4.78 11.41 -0.06
CA GLU A 94 5.12 12.74 -0.58
C GLU A 94 4.16 13.19 -1.67
N ASN A 95 3.86 12.30 -2.63
CA ASN A 95 2.96 12.60 -3.74
C ASN A 95 1.50 12.83 -3.28
N LEU A 96 1.06 12.17 -2.22
CA LEU A 96 -0.32 12.24 -1.74
C LEU A 96 -0.55 13.30 -0.69
N ALA A 97 0.44 13.59 0.16
CA ALA A 97 0.26 14.50 1.29
C ALA A 97 -0.16 15.92 0.87
N GLY A 98 0.12 16.34 -0.36
CA GLY A 98 -0.39 17.61 -0.93
C GLY A 98 -1.69 17.50 -1.72
N LYS A 99 -2.28 16.30 -1.85
CA LYS A 99 -3.45 16.03 -2.70
C LYS A 99 -4.68 15.56 -1.92
N VAL A 100 -4.47 14.88 -0.79
CA VAL A 100 -5.52 14.25 0.02
C VAL A 100 -5.94 15.15 1.19
N GLU A 101 -7.23 15.13 1.52
CA GLU A 101 -7.73 15.74 2.76
C GLU A 101 -7.54 14.82 3.97
N LEU A 102 -7.52 13.51 3.75
CA LEU A 102 -7.43 12.50 4.79
C LEU A 102 -6.32 11.49 4.47
N LEU A 103 -5.39 11.31 5.40
CA LEU A 103 -4.32 10.33 5.31
C LEU A 103 -4.36 9.41 6.53
N LEU A 104 -4.55 8.12 6.31
CA LEU A 104 -4.64 7.10 7.36
C LEU A 104 -3.41 6.20 7.30
N ILE A 105 -2.70 6.03 8.41
CA ILE A 105 -1.49 5.19 8.49
C ILE A 105 -1.78 3.93 9.31
N GLY A 106 -1.35 2.77 8.83
CA GLY A 106 -1.44 1.49 9.56
C GLY A 106 -0.25 0.58 9.28
N GLY A 107 -0.32 -0.68 9.72
CA GLY A 107 0.76 -1.65 9.57
C GLY A 107 1.98 -1.36 10.46
N GLY A 108 3.04 -2.14 10.29
CA GLY A 108 4.30 -1.96 11.03
C GLY A 108 4.92 -0.58 10.86
N MET A 109 4.73 0.06 9.70
CA MET A 109 5.23 1.42 9.46
C MET A 109 4.63 2.48 10.41
N ALA A 110 3.45 2.22 10.99
CA ALA A 110 2.85 3.08 12.01
C ALA A 110 3.74 3.21 13.25
N GLY A 111 4.57 2.21 13.57
CA GLY A 111 5.55 2.27 14.66
C GLY A 111 6.50 3.46 14.54
N THR A 112 6.92 3.81 13.32
CA THR A 112 7.79 4.99 13.10
C THR A 112 7.07 6.30 13.44
N PHE A 113 5.77 6.39 13.16
CA PHE A 113 4.94 7.55 13.52
C PHE A 113 4.64 7.60 15.02
N ILE A 114 4.38 6.46 15.65
CA ILE A 114 4.16 6.34 17.10
C ILE A 114 5.44 6.77 17.86
N LYS A 115 6.62 6.32 17.40
CA LYS A 115 7.91 6.78 17.93
C LYS A 115 8.13 8.28 17.70
N ALA A 116 7.71 8.80 16.55
CA ALA A 116 7.79 10.24 16.25
C ALA A 116 6.94 11.10 17.20
N LEU A 117 5.82 10.57 17.71
CA LEU A 117 4.99 11.18 18.75
C LEU A 117 5.58 11.07 20.17
N GLY A 118 6.65 10.29 20.35
CA GLY A 118 7.34 10.12 21.63
C GLY A 118 6.86 8.92 22.46
N HIS A 119 6.07 8.02 21.88
CA HIS A 119 5.64 6.79 22.54
C HIS A 119 6.63 5.65 22.35
N SER A 120 6.66 4.72 23.31
CA SER A 120 7.36 3.43 23.16
C SER A 120 6.68 2.58 22.09
N VAL A 121 7.46 1.81 21.36
CA VAL A 121 6.99 0.86 20.34
C VAL A 121 7.38 -0.58 20.66
N GLY A 122 7.92 -0.82 21.87
CA GLY A 122 8.49 -2.11 22.25
C GLY A 122 9.56 -2.55 21.25
N ASP A 123 9.41 -3.77 20.75
CA ASP A 123 10.33 -4.44 19.83
C ASP A 123 9.86 -4.32 18.37
N SER A 124 8.88 -3.43 18.10
CA SER A 124 8.39 -3.18 16.74
C SER A 124 9.50 -2.66 15.82
N LEU A 125 9.46 -3.06 14.55
CA LEU A 125 10.34 -2.53 13.53
C LEU A 125 10.12 -1.02 13.35
N VAL A 126 11.16 -0.23 13.55
CA VAL A 126 11.14 1.22 13.31
C VAL A 126 12.35 1.64 12.48
N GLU A 127 12.10 2.56 11.55
CA GLU A 127 13.14 3.19 10.74
C GLU A 127 13.54 4.53 11.37
N ASP A 128 14.59 4.52 12.19
CA ASP A 128 15.06 5.69 12.93
C ASP A 128 15.43 6.87 12.02
N ASP A 129 15.97 6.58 10.83
CA ASP A 129 16.29 7.59 9.79
C ASP A 129 15.03 8.24 9.19
N ARG A 130 13.83 7.69 9.44
CA ARG A 130 12.54 8.18 8.94
C ARG A 130 11.67 8.82 10.00
N VAL A 131 12.08 8.82 11.27
CA VAL A 131 11.35 9.50 12.36
C VAL A 131 11.24 11.00 12.09
N SER A 132 12.29 11.63 11.55
CA SER A 132 12.26 13.05 11.16
C SER A 132 11.20 13.34 10.11
N PHE A 133 11.09 12.49 9.08
CA PHE A 133 10.07 12.58 8.05
C PHE A 133 8.65 12.39 8.61
N ALA A 134 8.45 11.39 9.47
CA ALA A 134 7.16 11.19 10.14
C ALA A 134 6.75 12.42 10.96
N ARG A 135 7.69 13.07 11.66
CA ARG A 135 7.44 14.34 12.38
C ARG A 135 6.99 15.47 11.45
N VAL A 136 7.60 15.60 10.27
CA VAL A 136 7.20 16.60 9.27
C VAL A 136 5.74 16.39 8.85
N LEU A 137 5.33 15.15 8.56
CA LEU A 137 3.93 14.87 8.19
C LEU A 137 2.95 15.14 9.34
N ILE A 138 3.32 14.80 10.58
CA ILE A 138 2.51 15.11 11.76
C ILE A 138 2.33 16.62 11.91
N GLU A 139 3.40 17.40 11.70
CA GLU A 139 3.35 18.85 11.81
C GLU A 139 2.51 19.49 10.70
N ARG A 140 2.65 19.04 9.44
CA ARG A 140 1.77 19.44 8.34
C ARG A 140 0.30 19.19 8.66
N SER A 141 0.03 18.09 9.37
CA SER A 141 -1.33 17.80 9.82
C SER A 141 -1.85 18.78 10.87
N ARG A 142 -1.01 19.15 11.84
CA ARG A 142 -1.35 20.17 12.86
C ARG A 142 -1.59 21.54 12.23
N GLN A 143 -0.88 21.85 11.15
CA GLN A 143 -1.06 23.08 10.36
C GLN A 143 -2.31 23.05 9.48
N GLY A 144 -3.03 21.92 9.43
CA GLY A 144 -4.27 21.78 8.67
C GLY A 144 -4.07 21.51 7.17
N GLU A 145 -2.85 21.23 6.71
CA GLU A 145 -2.60 20.89 5.30
C GLU A 145 -3.22 19.54 4.91
N VAL A 146 -3.26 18.58 5.85
CA VAL A 146 -3.83 17.25 5.67
C VAL A 146 -4.35 16.73 7.01
N LYS A 147 -5.49 16.03 7.04
CA LYS A 147 -5.92 15.32 8.25
C LYS A 147 -5.19 13.98 8.33
N LEU A 148 -4.16 13.89 9.17
CA LEU A 148 -3.44 12.65 9.44
C LEU A 148 -4.12 11.90 10.57
N MET A 149 -4.49 10.65 10.33
CA MET A 149 -4.97 9.72 11.34
C MET A 149 -3.93 8.63 11.55
N LEU A 150 -3.52 8.48 12.81
CA LEU A 150 -2.63 7.45 13.30
C LEU A 150 -3.42 6.50 14.23
N PRO A 151 -2.94 5.26 14.46
CA PRO A 151 -3.58 4.34 15.38
C PRO A 151 -3.62 4.89 16.80
N ASP A 152 -4.73 4.65 17.52
CA ASP A 152 -4.83 4.92 18.97
C ASP A 152 -4.68 3.63 19.78
N ASP A 153 -5.01 2.49 19.17
CA ASP A 153 -4.80 1.15 19.70
C ASP A 153 -4.22 0.22 18.63
N VAL A 154 -3.47 -0.78 19.08
CA VAL A 154 -2.76 -1.73 18.24
C VAL A 154 -2.90 -3.14 18.81
N VAL A 155 -2.88 -4.13 17.92
CA VAL A 155 -2.65 -5.52 18.30
C VAL A 155 -1.16 -5.77 18.29
N VAL A 156 -0.63 -6.23 19.41
CA VAL A 156 0.79 -6.55 19.59
C VAL A 156 0.97 -8.02 19.92
N ALA A 157 2.14 -8.58 19.56
CA ALA A 157 2.54 -9.95 19.92
C ALA A 157 3.96 -9.96 20.46
N ASP A 158 4.29 -10.95 21.29
CA ASP A 158 5.65 -11.14 21.84
C ASP A 158 6.62 -11.84 20.88
N GLU A 159 6.09 -12.41 19.79
CA GLU A 159 6.88 -13.01 18.71
C GLU A 159 6.21 -12.73 17.35
N PHE A 160 7.02 -12.67 16.29
CA PHE A 160 6.54 -12.61 14.91
C PHE A 160 6.08 -14.00 14.45
N ALA A 161 4.99 -14.49 15.01
CA ALA A 161 4.38 -15.78 14.70
C ALA A 161 2.84 -15.72 14.77
N GLU A 162 2.16 -16.61 14.03
CA GLU A 162 0.70 -16.67 13.96
C GLU A 162 0.06 -17.02 15.31
N ASP A 163 0.74 -17.83 16.12
CA ASP A 163 0.30 -18.39 17.40
C ASP A 163 0.95 -17.72 18.63
N ALA A 164 1.68 -16.62 18.44
CA ALA A 164 2.29 -15.85 19.50
C ALA A 164 1.24 -15.30 20.50
N ASN A 165 1.70 -14.97 21.71
CA ASN A 165 0.82 -14.40 22.72
C ASN A 165 0.52 -12.94 22.35
N LYS A 166 -0.76 -12.65 22.09
CA LYS A 166 -1.20 -11.35 21.59
C LYS A 166 -2.05 -10.57 22.57
N LEU A 167 -1.88 -9.25 22.55
CA LEU A 167 -2.64 -8.30 23.34
C LEU A 167 -3.13 -7.16 22.45
N THR A 168 -4.23 -6.52 22.85
CA THR A 168 -4.65 -5.24 22.28
C THR A 168 -4.40 -4.16 23.31
N VAL A 169 -3.61 -3.15 22.95
CA VAL A 169 -3.17 -2.09 23.86
C VAL A 169 -3.31 -0.73 23.19
N ALA A 170 -3.40 0.32 24.00
CA ALA A 170 -3.25 1.69 23.51
C ALA A 170 -1.81 1.91 23.01
N VAL A 171 -1.63 2.80 22.03
CA VAL A 171 -0.30 3.07 21.42
C VAL A 171 0.73 3.64 22.40
N ASP A 172 0.29 4.22 23.51
CA ASP A 172 1.16 4.72 24.58
C ASP A 172 1.52 3.64 25.62
N SER A 173 0.98 2.43 25.48
CA SER A 173 1.03 1.35 26.47
C SER A 173 1.70 0.09 25.90
N ILE A 174 2.49 0.21 24.83
CA ILE A 174 3.21 -0.90 24.21
C ILE A 174 4.41 -1.28 25.09
N ALA A 175 4.36 -2.47 25.68
CA ALA A 175 5.41 -3.01 26.55
C ALA A 175 6.64 -3.47 25.76
N SER A 176 7.80 -3.50 26.43
CA SER A 176 9.02 -4.12 25.89
C SER A 176 8.80 -5.60 25.61
N GLY A 177 9.44 -6.14 24.56
CA GLY A 177 9.25 -7.52 24.14
C GLY A 177 8.03 -7.75 23.25
N PHE A 178 7.15 -6.74 23.09
CA PHE A 178 6.00 -6.81 22.20
C PHE A 178 6.22 -5.97 20.94
N MET A 179 5.68 -6.42 19.81
CA MET A 179 5.74 -5.74 18.51
C MET A 179 4.36 -5.57 17.89
N ILE A 180 4.17 -4.49 17.13
CA ILE A 180 2.91 -4.15 16.44
C ILE A 180 2.68 -5.12 15.27
N MET A 181 1.54 -5.81 15.31
CA MET A 181 1.16 -6.81 14.31
C MET A 181 -0.07 -6.40 13.49
N ASP A 182 -0.97 -5.60 14.04
CA ASP A 182 -2.16 -5.06 13.34
C ASP A 182 -2.66 -3.78 14.04
N ILE A 183 -3.55 -3.04 13.39
CA ILE A 183 -4.30 -1.97 14.06
C ILE A 183 -5.33 -2.56 15.03
N GLY A 184 -5.59 -1.86 16.13
CA GLY A 184 -6.60 -2.26 17.09
C GLY A 184 -8.02 -2.00 16.60
N PRO A 185 -9.03 -2.57 17.29
CA PRO A 185 -10.43 -2.47 16.91
C PRO A 185 -10.97 -1.03 16.99
N ASN A 186 -10.49 -0.19 17.91
CA ASN A 186 -10.96 1.19 17.97
C ASN A 186 -10.40 2.03 16.81
N THR A 187 -9.13 1.81 16.46
CA THR A 187 -8.49 2.40 15.29
C THR A 187 -9.23 2.00 14.02
N GLY A 188 -9.50 0.70 13.84
CA GLY A 188 -10.28 0.19 12.72
C GLY A 188 -11.64 0.90 12.60
N ARG A 189 -12.39 1.00 13.71
CA ARG A 189 -13.68 1.71 13.75
C ARG A 189 -13.57 3.18 13.35
N ARG A 190 -12.62 3.91 13.94
CA ARG A 190 -12.39 5.34 13.65
C ARG A 190 -12.00 5.57 12.19
N TYR A 191 -11.15 4.69 11.65
CA TYR A 191 -10.75 4.76 10.25
C TYR A 191 -11.97 4.53 9.36
N SER A 192 -12.77 3.52 9.66
CA SER A 192 -14.00 3.24 8.93
C SER A 192 -14.97 4.41 8.92
N GLU A 193 -15.20 5.05 10.09
CA GLU A 193 -16.06 6.22 10.22
C GLU A 193 -15.57 7.41 9.39
N ALA A 194 -14.27 7.69 9.42
CA ALA A 194 -13.68 8.78 8.65
C ALA A 194 -13.81 8.55 7.12
N LEU A 195 -13.74 7.30 6.68
CA LEU A 195 -13.82 6.93 5.26
C LEU A 195 -15.23 7.02 4.67
N ARG A 196 -16.30 6.91 5.47
CA ARG A 196 -17.70 6.89 5.00
C ARG A 196 -18.11 8.10 4.15
N ASN A 197 -17.49 9.25 4.39
CA ASN A 197 -17.82 10.50 3.69
C ASN A 197 -16.88 10.79 2.50
N CYS A 198 -15.89 9.94 2.24
CA CYS A 198 -14.93 10.14 1.17
C CYS A 198 -15.52 9.77 -0.19
N LYS A 199 -15.22 10.56 -1.23
CA LYS A 199 -15.67 10.32 -2.60
C LYS A 199 -14.60 9.65 -3.46
N THR A 200 -13.34 9.75 -3.05
CA THR A 200 -12.24 8.96 -3.58
C THR A 200 -11.45 8.39 -2.42
N VAL A 201 -11.08 7.12 -2.50
CA VAL A 201 -10.18 6.49 -1.52
C VAL A 201 -9.12 5.71 -2.24
N MET A 202 -7.85 5.99 -1.98
CA MET A 202 -6.74 5.16 -2.43
C MET A 202 -6.18 4.36 -1.26
N TRP A 203 -6.07 3.04 -1.41
CA TRP A 203 -5.51 2.17 -0.39
C TRP A 203 -4.29 1.41 -0.90
N ASN A 204 -3.14 1.58 -0.23
CA ASN A 204 -1.90 0.90 -0.56
C ASN A 204 -1.24 0.32 0.70
N GLY A 205 -1.29 -1.01 0.82
CA GLY A 205 -0.62 -1.76 1.88
C GLY A 205 -1.54 -2.13 3.06
N PRO A 206 -1.32 -3.30 3.69
CA PRO A 206 -2.18 -3.83 4.73
C PRO A 206 -2.02 -3.07 6.05
N MET A 207 -3.01 -3.19 6.93
CA MET A 207 -3.00 -2.59 8.27
C MET A 207 -2.28 -3.44 9.32
N GLY A 208 -1.91 -4.67 8.97
CA GLY A 208 -1.23 -5.65 9.81
C GLY A 208 -0.65 -6.81 9.01
N VAL A 209 -0.19 -7.85 9.69
CA VAL A 209 0.33 -9.11 9.12
C VAL A 209 -0.84 -9.99 8.65
N PHE A 210 -1.55 -9.50 7.63
CA PHE A 210 -2.82 -10.04 7.16
C PHE A 210 -2.74 -11.46 6.57
N GLU A 211 -1.53 -11.99 6.34
CA GLU A 211 -1.30 -13.38 5.97
C GLU A 211 -1.85 -14.34 7.03
N TRP A 212 -1.70 -13.97 8.30
CA TRP A 212 -2.13 -14.70 9.49
C TRP A 212 -3.49 -14.21 9.96
N GLU A 213 -4.41 -15.15 10.22
CA GLU A 213 -5.79 -14.79 10.57
C GLU A 213 -5.83 -13.92 11.83
N ALA A 214 -4.93 -14.22 12.79
CA ALA A 214 -4.79 -13.53 14.07
C ALA A 214 -4.51 -12.02 13.97
N TYR A 215 -3.95 -11.55 12.84
CA TYR A 215 -3.53 -10.16 12.60
C TYR A 215 -4.07 -9.60 11.27
N SER A 216 -5.18 -10.18 10.79
CA SER A 216 -5.84 -9.78 9.55
C SER A 216 -7.03 -8.85 9.76
N GLN A 217 -7.51 -8.71 11.00
CA GLN A 217 -8.80 -8.10 11.31
C GLN A 217 -8.84 -6.60 10.97
N GLY A 218 -7.77 -5.86 11.24
CA GLY A 218 -7.66 -4.45 10.89
C GLY A 218 -7.72 -4.24 9.38
N THR A 219 -6.90 -5.01 8.64
CA THR A 219 -6.89 -5.01 7.17
C THR A 219 -8.28 -5.35 6.60
N ARG A 220 -8.94 -6.36 7.18
CA ARG A 220 -10.29 -6.78 6.79
C ARG A 220 -11.35 -5.73 7.07
N THR A 221 -11.28 -5.06 8.22
CA THR A 221 -12.22 -4.00 8.61
C THR A 221 -12.19 -2.85 7.61
N ILE A 222 -10.98 -2.42 7.21
CA ILE A 222 -10.81 -1.41 6.16
C ILE A 222 -11.36 -1.92 4.83
N ALA A 223 -11.03 -3.15 4.45
CA ALA A 223 -11.51 -3.74 3.20
C ALA A 223 -13.04 -3.77 3.10
N GLU A 224 -13.71 -4.24 4.15
CA GLU A 224 -15.17 -4.30 4.24
C GLU A 224 -15.78 -2.89 4.23
N THR A 225 -15.13 -1.91 4.87
CA THR A 225 -15.57 -0.51 4.80
C THR A 225 -15.56 0.00 3.37
N LEU A 226 -14.44 -0.16 2.66
CA LEU A 226 -14.31 0.31 1.28
C LEU A 226 -15.29 -0.37 0.33
N ALA A 227 -15.58 -1.66 0.56
CA ALA A 227 -16.59 -2.39 -0.20
C ALA A 227 -18.03 -1.89 0.05
N SER A 228 -18.29 -1.27 1.20
CA SER A 228 -19.59 -0.71 1.56
C SER A 228 -19.83 0.73 1.06
N LEU A 229 -18.85 1.36 0.42
CA LEU A 229 -18.98 2.72 -0.09
C LEU A 229 -19.65 2.71 -1.47
N ASP A 230 -20.94 3.04 -1.51
CA ASP A 230 -21.72 3.04 -2.77
C ASP A 230 -21.42 4.25 -3.69
N ASP A 231 -21.00 5.38 -3.13
CA ASP A 231 -20.71 6.63 -3.86
C ASP A 231 -19.26 7.09 -3.66
N ALA A 232 -18.32 6.16 -3.75
CA ALA A 232 -16.89 6.46 -3.73
C ALA A 232 -16.13 5.67 -4.81
N THR A 233 -15.16 6.33 -5.43
CA THR A 233 -14.17 5.64 -6.26
C THR A 233 -13.09 5.08 -5.35
N THR A 234 -12.95 3.76 -5.27
CA THR A 234 -11.92 3.10 -4.47
C THR A 234 -10.82 2.54 -5.36
N VAL A 235 -9.59 3.00 -5.13
CA VAL A 235 -8.39 2.57 -5.86
C VAL A 235 -7.56 1.69 -4.93
N LEU A 236 -7.49 0.42 -5.25
CA LEU A 236 -6.69 -0.55 -4.49
C LEU A 236 -5.34 -0.72 -5.19
N GLY A 237 -4.27 -0.25 -4.55
CA GLY A 237 -2.90 -0.44 -5.03
C GLY A 237 -2.37 -1.84 -4.75
N ALA A 238 -1.09 -1.92 -4.35
CA ALA A 238 -0.42 -3.15 -3.95
C ALA A 238 -0.92 -3.66 -2.58
N VAL A 239 -2.21 -3.96 -2.47
CA VAL A 239 -2.78 -4.76 -1.39
C VAL A 239 -2.53 -6.22 -1.76
N PRO A 240 -1.85 -7.04 -0.93
CA PRO A 240 -1.46 -8.36 -1.38
C PRO A 240 -2.70 -9.25 -1.62
N ARG A 241 -2.75 -9.84 -2.82
CA ARG A 241 -3.85 -10.66 -3.36
C ARG A 241 -5.23 -9.97 -3.31
N GLN A 242 -5.58 -9.27 -4.40
CA GLN A 242 -6.98 -8.96 -4.78
C GLN A 242 -7.93 -10.17 -4.60
N ARG A 243 -7.43 -11.41 -4.63
CA ARG A 243 -8.21 -12.64 -4.33
C ARG A 243 -8.72 -12.74 -2.88
N ARG A 244 -7.95 -12.36 -1.84
CA ARG A 244 -8.44 -12.38 -0.45
C ARG A 244 -9.41 -11.23 -0.20
N PHE A 245 -9.13 -10.04 -0.76
CA PHE A 245 -10.08 -8.94 -0.80
C PHE A 245 -11.41 -9.39 -1.43
N ARG A 246 -11.39 -9.97 -2.64
CA ARG A 246 -12.58 -10.57 -3.26
C ARG A 246 -13.25 -11.63 -2.40
N ARG A 247 -12.50 -12.45 -1.65
CA ARG A 247 -13.09 -13.46 -0.74
C ARG A 247 -13.84 -12.81 0.43
N TRP A 248 -13.38 -11.66 0.91
CA TRP A 248 -14.03 -10.90 1.98
C TRP A 248 -15.15 -10.00 1.46
N THR A 249 -15.04 -9.49 0.24
CA THR A 249 -16.00 -8.52 -0.33
C THR A 249 -17.03 -9.14 -1.28
N CYS A 250 -16.84 -10.37 -1.78
CA CYS A 250 -17.88 -11.10 -2.52
C CYS A 250 -18.90 -11.74 -1.56
N ARG A 251 -19.66 -10.90 -0.87
CA ARG A 251 -21.11 -11.08 -0.76
C ARG A 251 -21.71 -9.81 -1.36
N THR A 252 -22.63 -9.97 -2.31
CA THR A 252 -23.35 -8.89 -3.05
C THR A 252 -22.55 -8.05 -4.07
N ARG A 253 -22.32 -8.61 -5.26
CA ARG A 253 -22.91 -8.22 -6.57
C ARG A 253 -22.07 -8.83 -7.71
#